data_AF-A0A0G4MF44-F1
#
_entry.id   AF-A0A0G4MF44-F1
#
_cell.length_a   1.000
_cell.length_b   1.000
_cell.length_c   1.000
_cell.angle_alpha   90.00
_cell.angle_beta   90.00
_cell.angle_gamma   90.00
#
_symmetry.space_group_name_H-M   'P 1'
#
loop_
_entity.id
_entity.type
_entity.pdbx_description
1 polymer ?
#
loop_
_entity_poly.entity_id
_entity_poly.type
_entity_poly.pdbx_seq_one_letter_code
_entity_poly.pdbx_strand_id
1 'polypeptide(L)'
;MATATVVAQPLPALAEGWTAEKDFQAIGQLSAATQRTIEPVGPHFLAHARRARHKRTFSEDDRIQAQEAVKNVEAEDPMDLARDAKDWKNQDHYQVLGLSKYRWKATEDQIKRAHRKKVLKHHPDKKAAAGIQDDDNFFKCLQKANEVLMDPIKRRQFDSVDEKAEVDPPTKKQVAKGNYYKLWSNVFKAEGRFSKEQPVPTFGGEKATQEEVETFYNFWYSFDSWRTFEYLDEDVPDDNENRDQKRHVERKNANARKKKKVEDNARLRKLLDDASAGDERIKRFRQEANAAKNKKKADKEAAEKKAIEDTKAKKDAEEQAVRDAEAAAKADRDSAKKNKEAAKNAVKKNKRILKGSVKDANYFASGEPSATDVDLVLGDVDLVQGKIDADEMAALAGKLNGLTVAGEIKAVWSAEVKRLVDAGKLKEGEAKTLV
;
A
#
# COMPACT_ATOMS: atom_id res chain seq x y z
N MET A 1 45.04 60.52 0.87
CA MET A 1 43.70 61.14 0.73
C MET A 1 42.91 60.27 -0.23
N ALA A 2 42.09 59.35 0.28
CA ALA A 2 41.31 58.45 -0.58
C ALA A 2 40.12 59.22 -1.19
N THR A 3 40.09 59.34 -2.50
CA THR A 3 38.97 59.93 -3.26
C THR A 3 37.75 59.01 -3.15
N ALA A 4 36.65 59.50 -2.58
CA ALA A 4 35.40 58.75 -2.51
C ALA A 4 34.80 58.61 -3.92
N THR A 5 34.62 57.37 -4.37
CA THR A 5 33.91 57.08 -5.62
C THR A 5 32.42 57.17 -5.36
N VAL A 6 31.76 58.21 -5.87
CA VAL A 6 30.30 58.34 -5.80
C VAL A 6 29.70 57.43 -6.88
N VAL A 7 29.13 56.30 -6.46
CA VAL A 7 28.36 55.41 -7.34
C VAL A 7 26.92 55.92 -7.36
N ALA A 8 26.53 56.59 -8.45
CA ALA A 8 25.14 56.93 -8.68
C ALA A 8 24.39 55.66 -9.11
N GLN A 9 23.67 55.02 -8.18
CA GLN A 9 22.62 54.08 -8.54
C GLN A 9 21.31 54.85 -8.68
N PRO A 10 20.83 55.13 -9.90
CA PRO A 10 19.49 55.65 -10.07
C PRO A 10 18.50 54.59 -9.57
N LEU A 11 17.58 55.01 -8.70
CA LEU A 11 16.46 54.16 -8.32
C LEU A 11 15.67 53.76 -9.58
N PRO A 12 15.11 52.54 -9.65
CA PRO A 12 14.32 52.11 -10.78
C PRO A 12 13.16 53.08 -11.01
N ALA A 13 12.89 53.41 -12.28
CA ALA A 13 11.78 54.28 -12.65
C ALA A 13 10.46 53.66 -12.17
N LEU A 14 9.59 54.49 -11.59
CA LEU A 14 8.27 54.07 -11.16
C LEU A 14 7.44 53.64 -12.38
N ALA A 15 6.56 52.66 -12.22
CA ALA A 15 5.72 52.17 -13.29
C ALA A 15 4.80 53.27 -13.85
N GLU A 16 4.55 53.27 -15.16
CA GLU A 16 3.59 54.19 -15.80
C GLU A 16 2.21 54.05 -15.15
N GLY A 17 1.77 55.08 -14.42
CA GLY A 17 0.49 55.11 -13.71
C GLY A 17 0.59 55.18 -12.19
N TRP A 18 1.79 55.10 -11.60
CA TRP A 18 1.96 55.26 -10.15
C TRP A 18 1.62 56.69 -9.69
N THR A 19 0.71 56.81 -8.73
CA THR A 19 0.31 58.07 -8.11
C THR A 19 0.58 58.04 -6.61
N ALA A 20 1.34 59.02 -6.11
CA ALA A 20 1.82 59.06 -4.73
C ALA A 20 0.72 58.99 -3.66
N GLU A 21 -0.51 59.40 -3.99
CA GLU A 21 -1.64 59.42 -3.05
C GLU A 21 -2.42 58.10 -2.98
N LYS A 22 -2.46 57.30 -4.06
CA LYS A 22 -3.24 56.04 -4.09
C LYS A 22 -2.38 54.79 -3.91
N ASP A 23 -1.12 54.86 -4.34
CA ASP A 23 -0.24 53.69 -4.44
C ASP A 23 0.87 53.67 -3.36
N PHE A 24 0.90 54.68 -2.47
CA PHE A 24 1.81 54.70 -1.33
C PHE A 24 1.21 53.95 -0.14
N GLN A 25 1.71 52.74 0.09
CA GLN A 25 1.38 51.96 1.29
C GLN A 25 2.59 51.98 2.24
N ALA A 26 2.48 52.71 3.36
CA ALA A 26 3.53 52.74 4.37
C ALA A 26 3.67 51.35 5.03
N ILE A 27 4.73 50.62 4.68
CA ILE A 27 5.00 49.25 5.15
C ILE A 27 5.53 49.24 6.61
N GLY A 28 5.84 50.42 7.17
CA GLY A 28 6.27 50.58 8.56
C GLY A 28 6.73 52.00 8.87
N GLN A 29 6.99 52.27 10.16
CA GLN A 29 7.63 53.51 10.62
C GLN A 29 9.12 53.26 10.84
N LEU A 30 9.96 54.27 10.56
CA LEU A 30 11.38 54.22 10.88
C LEU A 30 11.54 54.07 12.40
N SER A 31 12.28 53.04 12.84
CA SER A 31 12.61 52.87 14.24
C SER A 31 13.53 53.99 14.74
N ALA A 32 13.36 54.39 16.00
CA ALA A 32 14.18 55.45 16.60
C ALA A 32 15.66 55.06 16.63
N ALA A 33 16.54 56.04 16.39
CA ALA A 33 17.99 55.83 16.44
C ALA A 33 18.39 55.31 17.83
N THR A 34 19.02 54.14 17.87
CA THR A 34 19.49 53.53 19.12
C THR A 34 21.02 53.59 19.14
N GLN A 35 21.59 54.23 20.15
CA GLN A 35 23.04 54.22 20.36
C GLN A 35 23.46 52.84 20.86
N ARG A 36 24.38 52.18 20.14
CA ARG A 36 24.94 50.88 20.54
C ARG A 36 26.45 50.95 20.60
N THR A 37 27.01 50.34 21.63
CA THR A 37 28.44 50.10 21.74
C THR A 37 28.81 49.01 20.73
N ILE A 38 29.68 49.35 19.78
CA ILE A 38 30.24 48.40 18.83
C ILE A 38 31.62 47.98 19.32
N GLU A 39 31.84 46.67 19.42
CA GLU A 39 33.18 46.15 19.65
C GLU A 39 33.94 46.09 18.33
N PRO A 40 35.22 46.50 18.30
CA PRO A 40 36.02 46.37 17.10
C PRO A 40 36.30 44.89 16.86
N VAL A 41 35.65 44.33 15.83
CA VAL A 41 35.80 42.94 15.43
C VAL A 41 36.31 42.86 13.99
N GLY A 42 36.97 41.75 13.66
CA GLY A 42 37.39 41.44 12.29
C GLY A 42 38.89 41.51 12.04
N PRO A 43 39.31 41.13 10.82
CA PRO A 43 40.71 40.84 10.50
C PRO A 43 41.63 42.05 10.67
N HIS A 44 41.16 43.27 10.41
CA HIS A 44 41.96 44.48 10.53
C HIS A 44 42.21 44.89 11.99
N PHE A 45 41.21 44.72 12.86
CA PHE A 45 41.40 44.94 14.31
C PHE A 45 42.35 43.89 14.89
N LEU A 46 42.19 42.61 14.53
CA LEU A 46 43.09 41.55 14.95
C LEU A 46 44.53 41.79 14.48
N ALA A 47 44.73 42.27 13.24
CA ALA A 47 46.05 42.66 12.72
C ALA A 47 46.63 43.87 13.48
N HIS A 48 45.82 44.85 13.87
CA HIS A 48 46.27 45.96 14.71
C HIS A 48 46.65 45.48 16.13
N ALA A 49 45.79 44.70 16.77
CA ALA A 49 46.04 44.15 18.11
C ALA A 49 47.28 43.26 18.14
N ARG A 50 47.51 42.45 17.11
CA ARG A 50 48.73 41.64 16.94
C ARG A 50 49.97 42.52 16.84
N ARG A 51 49.97 43.52 15.96
CA ARG A 51 51.08 44.48 15.81
C ARG A 51 51.39 45.20 17.12
N ALA A 52 50.35 45.69 17.80
CA ALA A 52 50.48 46.38 19.08
C ALA A 52 51.03 45.46 20.19
N ARG A 53 50.53 44.22 20.29
CA ARG A 53 51.01 43.23 21.27
C ARG A 53 52.47 42.85 21.04
N HIS A 54 52.88 42.69 19.79
CA HIS A 54 54.24 42.27 19.44
C HIS A 54 55.21 43.44 19.21
N LYS A 55 54.75 44.70 19.36
CA LYS A 55 55.53 45.92 19.08
C LYS A 55 56.19 45.90 17.69
N ARG A 56 55.47 45.41 16.69
CA ARG A 56 55.95 45.28 15.31
C ARG A 56 55.46 46.44 14.47
N THR A 57 56.31 46.89 13.56
CA THR A 57 55.88 47.76 12.47
C THR A 57 54.99 46.99 11.48
N PHE A 58 54.26 47.72 10.62
CA PHE A 58 53.41 47.11 9.61
C PHE A 58 54.21 46.19 8.67
N SER A 59 55.37 46.64 8.21
CA SER A 59 56.25 45.89 7.30
C SER A 59 56.83 44.62 7.95
N GLU A 60 57.19 44.67 9.23
CA GLU A 60 57.69 43.51 9.97
C GLU A 60 56.60 42.47 10.21
N ASP A 61 55.40 42.89 10.63
CA ASP A 61 54.30 41.97 10.84
C ASP A 61 53.81 41.37 9.52
N ASP A 62 53.75 42.14 8.43
CA ASP A 62 53.43 41.63 7.09
C ASP A 62 54.48 40.60 6.62
N ARG A 63 55.77 40.86 6.85
CA ARG A 63 56.84 39.89 6.50
C ARG A 63 56.74 38.61 7.31
N ILE A 64 56.46 38.71 8.61
CA ILE A 64 56.32 37.54 9.50
C ILE A 64 55.04 36.77 9.16
N GLN A 65 53.92 37.46 8.92
CA GLN A 65 52.68 36.83 8.47
C GLN A 65 52.83 36.17 7.11
N ALA A 66 53.57 36.79 6.18
CA ALA A 66 53.90 36.16 4.90
C ALA A 66 54.77 34.90 5.10
N GLN A 67 55.76 34.94 5.98
CA GLN A 67 56.60 33.77 6.32
C GLN A 67 55.80 32.66 7.01
N GLU A 68 54.94 33.00 7.98
CA GLU A 68 54.03 32.05 8.64
C GLU A 68 53.03 31.46 7.64
N ALA A 69 52.46 32.27 6.75
CA ALA A 69 51.55 31.81 5.71
C ALA A 69 52.23 30.85 4.74
N VAL A 70 53.52 31.07 4.42
CA VAL A 70 54.35 30.13 3.63
C VAL A 70 54.62 28.84 4.41
N LYS A 71 54.86 28.93 5.71
CA LYS A 71 55.11 27.76 6.59
C LYS A 71 53.86 26.90 6.84
N ASN A 72 52.68 27.52 6.79
CA ASN A 72 51.39 26.86 6.99
C ASN A 72 50.77 26.32 5.69
N VAL A 73 51.46 26.45 4.55
CA VAL A 73 51.07 25.74 3.32
C VAL A 73 51.40 24.27 3.55
N GLU A 74 50.38 23.41 3.55
CA GLU A 74 50.52 21.94 3.59
C GLU A 74 51.74 21.53 2.73
N ALA A 75 52.70 20.85 3.36
CA ALA A 75 53.87 20.33 2.67
C ALA A 75 53.38 19.47 1.50
N GLU A 76 53.70 19.87 0.27
CA GLU A 76 53.31 19.12 -0.91
C GLU A 76 54.09 17.81 -0.90
N ASP A 77 53.38 16.70 -1.12
CA ASP A 77 53.96 15.35 -1.09
C ASP A 77 55.11 15.27 -2.11
N PRO A 78 56.34 14.94 -1.69
CA PRO A 78 57.48 14.81 -2.60
C PRO A 78 57.21 13.86 -3.79
N MET A 79 56.33 12.88 -3.65
CA MET A 79 55.92 12.01 -4.76
C MET A 79 55.08 12.72 -5.83
N ASP A 80 54.29 13.73 -5.45
CA ASP A 80 53.48 14.49 -6.42
C ASP A 80 54.34 15.38 -7.32
N LEU A 81 55.53 15.77 -6.84
CA LEU A 81 56.51 16.59 -7.55
C LEU A 81 57.37 15.80 -8.53
N ALA A 82 57.46 14.47 -8.37
CA ALA A 82 58.27 13.57 -9.19
C ALA A 82 57.48 12.90 -10.34
N ARG A 83 56.30 13.41 -10.67
CA ARG A 83 55.43 12.84 -11.73
C ARG A 83 55.96 13.18 -13.12
N ASP A 84 56.09 12.18 -13.98
CA ASP A 84 56.50 12.35 -15.37
C ASP A 84 55.34 12.90 -16.23
N ALA A 85 55.60 13.96 -16.99
CA ALA A 85 54.62 14.57 -17.90
C ALA A 85 54.14 13.63 -19.02
N LYS A 86 54.92 12.61 -19.36
CA LYS A 86 54.54 11.61 -20.37
C LYS A 86 53.38 10.71 -19.90
N ASP A 87 53.29 10.45 -18.60
CA ASP A 87 52.23 9.62 -18.01
C ASP A 87 51.05 10.45 -17.48
N TRP A 88 50.71 11.55 -18.16
CA TRP A 88 49.64 12.45 -17.71
C TRP A 88 48.25 11.80 -17.70
N LYS A 89 48.02 10.73 -18.47
CA LYS A 89 46.74 10.01 -18.52
C LYS A 89 46.44 9.27 -17.21
N ASN A 90 47.46 8.75 -16.52
CA ASN A 90 47.27 8.03 -15.26
C ASN A 90 47.33 8.95 -14.03
N GLN A 91 47.46 10.25 -14.24
CA GLN A 91 47.58 11.22 -13.16
C GLN A 91 46.22 11.72 -12.66
N ASP A 92 46.15 11.94 -11.35
CA ASP A 92 45.03 12.62 -10.72
C ASP A 92 45.17 14.14 -10.91
N HIS A 93 44.49 14.69 -11.93
CA HIS A 93 44.51 16.12 -12.25
C HIS A 93 44.02 17.01 -11.10
N TYR A 94 43.08 16.54 -10.27
CA TYR A 94 42.64 17.29 -9.09
C TYR A 94 43.74 17.34 -8.03
N GLN A 95 44.46 16.25 -7.81
CA GLN A 95 45.61 16.24 -6.90
C GLN A 95 46.75 17.13 -7.40
N VAL A 96 47.04 17.11 -8.71
CA VAL A 96 48.03 18.00 -9.32
C VAL A 96 47.68 19.47 -9.05
N LEU A 97 46.40 19.86 -9.05
CA LEU A 97 45.97 21.21 -8.68
C LEU A 97 45.80 21.44 -7.17
N GLY A 98 45.89 20.41 -6.33
CA GLY A 98 45.63 20.52 -4.88
C GLY A 98 44.13 20.65 -4.54
N LEU A 99 43.26 20.15 -5.43
CA LEU A 99 41.81 20.15 -5.30
C LEU A 99 41.26 18.76 -4.94
N SER A 100 42.08 17.85 -4.41
CA SER A 100 41.69 16.48 -4.02
C SER A 100 40.50 16.43 -3.06
N LYS A 101 40.27 17.47 -2.25
CA LYS A 101 39.12 17.55 -1.32
C LYS A 101 37.81 17.90 -2.04
N TYR A 102 37.87 18.66 -3.15
CA TYR A 102 36.69 19.15 -3.87
C TYR A 102 36.35 18.29 -5.10
N ARG A 103 37.36 17.83 -5.85
CA ARG A 103 37.25 16.95 -7.03
C ARG A 103 36.15 17.42 -8.00
N TRP A 104 35.20 16.57 -8.37
CA TRP A 104 34.07 16.90 -9.25
C TRP A 104 33.19 18.06 -8.74
N LYS A 105 33.23 18.38 -7.44
CA LYS A 105 32.52 19.54 -6.85
C LYS A 105 33.29 20.86 -6.97
N ALA A 106 34.54 20.82 -7.46
CA ALA A 106 35.34 22.02 -7.62
C ALA A 106 34.71 22.97 -8.64
N THR A 107 34.56 24.24 -8.29
CA THR A 107 34.08 25.25 -9.23
C THR A 107 35.18 25.66 -10.20
N GLU A 108 34.80 26.18 -11.36
CA GLU A 108 35.76 26.68 -12.36
C GLU A 108 36.69 27.76 -11.75
N ASP A 109 36.15 28.63 -10.89
CA ASP A 109 36.95 29.63 -10.18
C ASP A 109 37.95 29.04 -9.17
N GLN A 110 37.61 27.92 -8.54
CA GLN A 110 38.53 27.21 -7.66
C GLN A 110 39.66 26.57 -8.48
N ILE A 111 39.34 25.99 -9.64
CA ILE A 111 40.32 25.43 -10.59
C ILE A 111 41.28 26.52 -11.08
N LYS A 112 40.75 27.65 -11.58
CA LYS A 112 41.56 28.80 -12.01
C LYS A 112 42.46 29.34 -10.91
N ARG A 113 41.93 29.50 -9.69
CA ARG A 113 42.71 30.01 -8.54
C ARG A 113 43.81 29.04 -8.13
N ALA A 114 43.50 27.74 -8.07
CA ALA A 114 44.46 26.70 -7.72
C ALA A 114 45.59 26.60 -8.76
N HIS A 115 45.23 26.61 -10.05
CA HIS A 115 46.20 26.63 -11.14
C HIS A 115 47.13 27.85 -11.06
N ARG A 116 46.60 29.07 -10.95
CA ARG A 116 47.42 30.29 -10.81
C ARG A 116 48.36 30.21 -9.62
N LYS A 117 47.87 29.73 -8.47
CA LYS A 117 48.68 29.58 -7.25
C LYS A 117 49.83 28.59 -7.46
N LYS A 118 49.58 27.43 -8.09
CA LYS A 118 50.60 26.41 -8.33
C LYS A 118 51.59 26.82 -9.43
N VAL A 119 51.14 27.48 -10.49
CA VAL A 119 52.01 28.02 -11.55
C VAL A 119 53.00 29.00 -10.95
N LEU A 120 52.54 29.92 -10.09
CA LEU A 120 53.41 30.89 -9.43
C LEU A 120 54.43 30.28 -8.47
N LYS A 121 54.14 29.09 -7.93
CA LYS A 121 55.03 28.35 -7.02
C LYS A 121 56.06 27.52 -7.76
N HIS A 122 55.64 26.87 -8.84
CA HIS A 122 56.43 25.88 -9.58
C HIS A 122 56.88 26.36 -10.97
N HIS A 123 56.83 27.67 -11.22
CA HIS A 123 57.25 28.25 -12.49
C HIS A 123 58.72 27.91 -12.78
N PRO A 124 59.07 27.48 -14.01
CA PRO A 124 60.44 27.11 -14.37
C PRO A 124 61.45 28.23 -14.08
N ASP A 125 61.08 29.49 -14.36
CA ASP A 125 61.91 30.68 -14.07
C ASP A 125 62.31 30.82 -12.59
N LYS A 126 61.39 30.55 -11.65
CA LYS A 126 61.68 30.62 -10.22
C LYS A 126 62.54 29.44 -9.73
N LYS A 127 62.36 28.27 -10.33
CA LYS A 127 63.18 27.08 -10.03
C LYS A 127 64.60 27.24 -10.55
N ALA A 128 64.76 27.81 -11.75
CA ALA A 128 66.04 28.17 -12.33
C ALA A 128 66.79 29.19 -11.45
N ALA A 129 66.09 30.20 -10.93
CA ALA A 129 66.66 31.16 -9.97
C ALA A 129 67.09 30.52 -8.63
N ALA A 130 66.53 29.36 -8.27
CA ALA A 130 66.89 28.61 -7.06
C ALA A 130 68.02 27.58 -7.29
N GLY A 131 68.59 27.51 -8.50
CA GLY A 131 69.68 26.58 -8.83
C GLY A 131 69.28 25.12 -8.96
N ILE A 132 67.97 24.82 -8.98
CA ILE A 132 67.45 23.46 -9.17
C ILE A 132 67.32 23.22 -10.68
N GLN A 133 68.33 22.59 -11.28
CA GLN A 133 68.17 21.99 -12.60
C GLN A 133 67.47 20.64 -12.45
N ASP A 134 66.54 20.36 -13.36
CA ASP A 134 65.70 19.15 -13.45
C ASP A 134 64.39 19.20 -12.62
N ASP A 135 63.31 19.70 -13.24
CA ASP A 135 62.31 18.85 -13.90
C ASP A 135 61.06 19.69 -14.22
N ASP A 136 60.93 20.12 -15.49
CA ASP A 136 59.74 20.82 -16.01
C ASP A 136 58.52 19.89 -16.09
N ASN A 137 58.67 18.60 -15.81
CA ASN A 137 57.58 17.63 -15.88
C ASN A 137 56.41 18.04 -14.99
N PHE A 138 56.67 18.47 -13.75
CA PHE A 138 55.58 18.90 -12.87
C PHE A 138 54.82 20.11 -13.42
N PHE A 139 55.53 21.06 -14.04
CA PHE A 139 54.91 22.23 -14.67
C PHE A 139 54.06 21.84 -15.89
N LYS A 140 54.55 20.91 -16.71
CA LYS A 140 53.79 20.33 -17.84
C LYS A 140 52.57 19.54 -17.35
N CYS A 141 52.70 18.76 -16.28
CA CYS A 141 51.57 18.09 -15.61
C CYS A 141 50.53 19.09 -15.13
N LEU A 142 50.97 20.22 -14.56
CA LEU A 142 50.10 21.29 -14.08
C LEU A 142 49.32 21.95 -15.22
N GLN A 143 49.99 22.23 -16.34
CA GLN A 143 49.35 22.74 -17.55
C GLN A 143 48.32 21.75 -18.09
N LYS A 144 48.69 20.46 -18.15
CA LYS A 144 47.78 19.41 -18.65
C LYS A 144 46.57 19.21 -17.75
N ALA A 145 46.76 19.22 -16.44
CA ALA A 145 45.68 19.14 -15.46
C ALA A 145 44.69 20.30 -15.61
N ASN A 146 45.21 21.52 -15.82
CA ASN A 146 44.35 22.68 -16.07
C ASN A 146 43.63 22.57 -17.42
N GLU A 147 44.29 22.11 -18.49
CA GLU A 147 43.66 21.88 -19.80
C GLU A 147 42.48 20.90 -19.71
N VAL A 148 42.65 19.79 -18.99
CA VAL A 148 41.61 18.77 -18.81
C VAL A 148 40.47 19.29 -17.93
N LEU A 149 40.78 19.94 -16.81
CA LEU A 149 39.76 20.35 -15.82
C LEU A 149 39.03 21.66 -16.16
N MET A 150 39.61 22.52 -17.01
CA MET A 150 38.98 23.75 -17.46
C MET A 150 37.98 23.53 -18.60
N ASP A 151 38.22 22.54 -19.46
CA ASP A 151 37.31 22.18 -20.55
C ASP A 151 36.17 21.30 -19.98
N PRO A 152 34.90 21.74 -20.05
CA PRO A 152 33.78 20.97 -19.51
C PRO A 152 33.67 19.55 -20.10
N ILE A 153 34.04 19.36 -21.37
CA ILE A 153 33.93 18.06 -22.04
C ILE A 153 35.04 17.13 -21.54
N LYS A 154 36.30 17.58 -21.57
CA LYS A 154 37.44 16.80 -21.08
C LYS A 154 37.34 16.51 -19.59
N ARG A 155 36.87 17.48 -18.80
CA ARG A 155 36.60 17.31 -17.37
C ARG A 155 35.57 16.22 -17.14
N ARG A 156 34.48 16.23 -17.90
CA ARG A 156 33.45 15.19 -17.81
C ARG A 156 33.98 13.81 -18.20
N GLN A 157 34.80 13.72 -19.25
CA GLN A 157 35.45 12.46 -19.65
C GLN A 157 36.34 11.93 -18.52
N PHE A 158 37.14 12.79 -17.89
CA PHE A 158 37.98 12.43 -16.75
C PHE A 158 37.15 12.03 -15.52
N ASP A 159 36.16 12.85 -15.15
CA ASP A 159 35.27 12.59 -14.00
C ASP A 159 34.48 11.27 -14.18
N SER A 160 34.28 10.79 -15.42
CA SER A 160 33.62 9.50 -15.71
C SER A 160 34.41 8.28 -15.22
N VAL A 161 35.72 8.42 -15.03
CA VAL A 161 36.64 7.32 -14.67
C VAL A 161 37.48 7.63 -13.43
N ASP A 162 37.10 8.64 -12.66
CA ASP A 162 37.81 9.04 -11.44
C ASP A 162 37.58 8.04 -10.29
N GLU A 163 38.45 7.03 -10.23
CA GLU A 163 38.42 5.93 -9.26
C GLU A 163 38.44 6.40 -7.81
N LYS A 164 39.20 7.43 -7.49
CA LYS A 164 39.33 7.93 -6.10
C LYS A 164 38.06 8.64 -5.61
N ALA A 165 37.09 8.91 -6.48
CA ALA A 165 35.78 9.47 -6.13
C ALA A 165 34.68 8.40 -6.11
N GLU A 166 35.01 7.17 -6.53
CA GLU A 166 34.17 6.01 -6.30
C GLU A 166 34.15 5.67 -4.82
N VAL A 167 33.02 5.15 -4.35
CA VAL A 167 32.88 4.67 -2.98
C VAL A 167 32.53 3.20 -3.08
N ASP A 168 33.44 2.34 -2.61
CA ASP A 168 33.24 0.90 -2.65
C ASP A 168 32.02 0.48 -1.83
N PRO A 169 31.29 -0.55 -2.27
CA PRO A 169 30.17 -1.10 -1.52
C PRO A 169 30.65 -1.59 -0.14
N PRO A 170 29.84 -1.40 0.92
CA PRO A 170 30.24 -1.78 2.27
C PRO A 170 30.40 -3.29 2.38
N THR A 171 31.51 -3.71 2.97
CA THR A 171 31.77 -5.13 3.25
C THR A 171 30.78 -5.67 4.29
N LYS A 172 30.52 -6.99 4.26
CA LYS A 172 29.65 -7.66 5.25
C LYS A 172 30.05 -7.35 6.70
N LYS A 173 31.36 -7.22 6.97
CA LYS A 173 31.89 -6.85 8.29
C LYS A 173 31.52 -5.41 8.70
N GLN A 174 31.50 -4.47 7.76
CA GLN A 174 31.10 -3.09 8.03
C GLN A 174 29.60 -2.99 8.26
N VAL A 175 28.80 -3.70 7.47
CA VAL A 175 27.34 -3.78 7.64
C VAL A 175 26.98 -4.37 9.02
N ALA A 176 27.69 -5.40 9.46
CA ALA A 176 27.46 -6.02 10.78
C ALA A 176 27.76 -5.06 11.96
N LYS A 177 28.57 -4.02 11.76
CA LYS A 177 28.84 -2.98 12.78
C LYS A 177 27.73 -1.91 12.84
N GLY A 178 26.67 -2.06 12.04
CA GLY A 178 25.56 -1.12 11.94
C GLY A 178 25.74 -0.05 10.86
N ASN A 179 24.89 0.98 10.89
CA ASN A 179 24.88 2.10 9.91
C ASN A 179 24.63 1.71 8.45
N TYR A 180 23.93 0.60 8.20
CA TYR A 180 23.63 0.10 6.86
C TYR A 180 23.15 1.21 5.90
N TYR A 181 22.13 1.98 6.28
CA TYR A 181 21.56 3.04 5.44
C TYR A 181 22.54 4.17 5.15
N LYS A 182 23.38 4.55 6.10
CA LYS A 182 24.39 5.61 5.90
C LYS A 182 25.50 5.16 4.96
N LEU A 183 25.95 3.91 5.10
CA LEU A 183 26.99 3.34 4.25
C LEU A 183 26.51 3.25 2.80
N TRP A 184 25.35 2.63 2.57
CA TRP A 184 24.77 2.52 1.23
C TRP A 184 24.33 3.87 0.64
N SER A 185 23.84 4.79 1.46
CA SER A 185 23.51 6.14 1.00
C SER A 185 24.73 6.87 0.42
N ASN A 186 25.92 6.70 1.02
CA ASN A 186 27.14 7.30 0.48
C ASN A 186 27.53 6.70 -0.88
N VAL A 187 27.38 5.38 -1.04
CA VAL A 187 27.63 4.67 -2.30
C VAL A 187 26.69 5.19 -3.39
N PHE A 188 25.38 5.17 -3.15
CA PHE A 188 24.39 5.65 -4.14
C PHE A 188 24.48 7.14 -4.41
N LYS A 189 24.95 7.95 -3.44
CA LYS A 189 25.24 9.36 -3.67
C LYS A 189 26.46 9.56 -4.57
N ALA A 190 27.49 8.73 -4.43
CA ALA A 190 28.66 8.73 -5.30
C ALA A 190 28.30 8.26 -6.71
N GLU A 191 27.47 7.24 -6.86
CA GLU A 191 27.00 6.77 -8.17
C GLU A 191 26.00 7.74 -8.81
N GLY A 192 25.18 8.41 -8.01
CA GLY A 192 24.10 9.26 -8.49
C GLY A 192 24.60 10.47 -9.29
N ARG A 193 25.87 10.85 -9.11
CA ARG A 193 26.55 11.88 -9.92
C ARG A 193 26.56 11.54 -11.41
N PHE A 194 26.47 10.25 -11.75
CA PHE A 194 26.48 9.76 -13.13
C PHE A 194 25.11 9.70 -13.78
N SER A 195 24.02 9.98 -13.06
CA SER A 195 22.68 9.95 -13.64
C SER A 195 22.48 11.07 -14.66
N LYS A 196 21.91 10.73 -15.81
CA LYS A 196 21.33 11.73 -16.73
C LYS A 196 20.00 12.28 -16.23
N GLU A 197 19.26 11.47 -15.48
CA GLU A 197 17.95 11.83 -14.95
C GLU A 197 18.07 12.46 -13.56
N GLN A 198 17.38 13.57 -13.35
CA GLN A 198 17.36 14.33 -12.10
C GLN A 198 15.91 14.70 -11.74
N PRO A 199 15.52 14.72 -10.46
CA PRO A 199 16.36 14.50 -9.28
C PRO A 199 16.62 13.01 -9.01
N VAL A 200 17.84 12.68 -8.57
CA VAL A 200 18.19 11.32 -8.14
C VAL A 200 17.52 11.01 -6.79
N PRO A 201 16.69 9.97 -6.67
CA PRO A 201 16.08 9.55 -5.40
C PRO A 201 17.14 9.17 -4.36
N THR A 202 16.91 9.59 -3.11
CA THR A 202 17.80 9.24 -2.00
C THR A 202 17.50 7.85 -1.45
N PHE A 203 18.52 7.14 -0.95
CA PHE A 203 18.34 5.80 -0.35
C PHE A 203 17.36 5.76 0.84
N GLY A 204 17.16 6.90 1.50
CA GLY A 204 16.29 7.02 2.67
C GLY A 204 16.87 6.40 3.94
N GLY A 205 16.06 6.39 4.99
CA GLY A 205 16.38 5.76 6.27
C GLY A 205 15.51 4.53 6.55
N GLU A 206 15.62 4.00 7.75
CA GLU A 206 14.88 2.81 8.23
C GLU A 206 13.35 2.98 8.20
N LYS A 207 12.87 4.22 8.37
CA LYS A 207 11.45 4.57 8.40
C LYS A 207 10.87 4.98 7.05
N ALA A 208 11.61 4.82 5.96
CA ALA A 208 11.12 5.14 4.62
C ALA A 208 9.86 4.32 4.28
N THR A 209 8.93 4.93 3.56
CA THR A 209 7.70 4.25 3.12
C THR A 209 8.00 3.25 2.01
N GLN A 210 7.08 2.31 1.77
CA GLN A 210 7.23 1.36 0.67
C GLN A 210 7.35 2.07 -0.69
N GLU A 211 6.55 3.11 -0.91
CA GLU A 211 6.56 3.90 -2.15
C GLU A 211 7.90 4.61 -2.38
N GLU A 212 8.50 5.17 -1.33
CA GLU A 212 9.81 5.82 -1.41
C GLU A 212 10.92 4.81 -1.76
N VAL A 213 10.87 3.63 -1.14
CA VAL A 213 11.81 2.55 -1.39
C VAL A 213 11.65 2.00 -2.82
N GLU A 214 10.42 1.76 -3.26
CA GLU A 214 10.13 1.30 -4.63
C GLU A 214 10.55 2.34 -5.67
N THR A 215 10.27 3.62 -5.46
CA THR A 215 10.71 4.72 -6.33
C THR A 215 12.23 4.74 -6.45
N PHE A 216 12.94 4.58 -5.33
CA PHE A 216 14.40 4.47 -5.33
C PHE A 216 14.87 3.28 -6.17
N TYR A 217 14.44 2.06 -5.86
CA TYR A 217 14.93 0.87 -6.56
C TYR A 217 14.55 0.86 -8.05
N ASN A 218 13.34 1.32 -8.41
CA ASN A 218 12.91 1.43 -9.80
C ASN A 218 13.80 2.40 -10.59
N PHE A 219 14.11 3.56 -10.02
CA PHE A 219 15.04 4.51 -10.63
C PHE A 219 16.42 3.88 -10.88
N TRP A 220 16.96 3.16 -9.89
CA TRP A 220 18.28 2.54 -10.01
C TRP A 220 18.31 1.31 -10.93
N TYR A 221 17.22 0.55 -11.03
CA TYR A 221 17.11 -0.54 -12.03
C TYR A 221 17.01 0.00 -13.47
N SER A 222 16.46 1.21 -13.63
CA SER A 222 16.38 1.95 -14.91
C SER A 222 17.47 3.01 -15.08
N PHE A 223 18.56 2.95 -14.31
CA PHE A 223 19.57 3.99 -14.27
C PHE A 223 20.26 4.22 -15.63
N ASP A 224 20.19 5.45 -16.15
CA ASP A 224 20.92 5.88 -17.34
C ASP A 224 22.14 6.72 -16.97
N SER A 225 23.32 6.09 -17.08
CA SER A 225 24.61 6.70 -16.83
C SER A 225 25.10 7.56 -18.01
N TRP A 226 25.57 8.77 -17.71
CA TRP A 226 26.29 9.58 -18.68
C TRP A 226 27.76 9.20 -18.85
N ARG A 227 28.32 8.26 -18.07
CA ARG A 227 29.72 7.84 -18.23
C ARG A 227 30.00 7.40 -19.67
N THR A 228 31.05 7.97 -20.26
CA THR A 228 31.45 7.70 -21.65
C THR A 228 32.69 6.82 -21.77
N PHE A 229 33.54 6.77 -20.73
CA PHE A 229 34.81 6.03 -20.70
C PHE A 229 35.83 6.44 -21.76
N GLU A 230 35.59 7.57 -22.44
CA GLU A 230 36.40 8.07 -23.55
C GLU A 230 37.81 8.52 -23.12
N TYR A 231 37.97 8.94 -21.86
CA TYR A 231 39.28 9.25 -21.30
C TYR A 231 40.25 8.04 -21.34
N LEU A 232 39.69 6.82 -21.34
CA LEU A 232 40.45 5.57 -21.38
C LEU A 232 40.63 5.01 -22.79
N ASP A 233 40.35 5.80 -23.83
CA ASP A 233 40.69 5.43 -25.21
C ASP A 233 42.22 5.33 -25.33
N GLU A 234 42.74 4.18 -25.75
CA GLU A 234 44.18 3.91 -25.83
C GLU A 234 44.84 4.76 -26.92
N ASP A 235 44.23 4.74 -28.11
CA ASP A 235 44.79 5.31 -29.33
C ASP A 235 43.98 6.56 -29.71
N VAL A 236 44.59 7.75 -29.73
CA VAL A 236 43.93 8.96 -30.27
C VAL A 236 44.28 9.03 -31.75
N PRO A 237 43.30 9.00 -32.69
CA PRO A 237 43.61 9.07 -34.10
C PRO A 237 44.38 10.36 -34.42
N ASP A 238 45.56 10.24 -35.02
CA ASP A 238 46.32 11.40 -35.49
C ASP A 238 45.65 11.92 -36.78
N ASP A 239 45.55 13.25 -36.90
CA ASP A 239 44.94 13.88 -38.08
C ASP A 239 45.78 13.68 -39.35
N ASN A 240 47.03 13.25 -39.22
CA ASN A 240 47.92 12.94 -40.35
C ASN A 240 47.86 11.46 -40.81
N GLU A 241 47.04 10.61 -40.19
CA GLU A 241 46.89 9.19 -40.56
C GLU A 241 45.91 8.96 -41.72
N ASN A 242 46.09 7.83 -42.42
CA ASN A 242 45.17 7.41 -43.48
C ASN A 242 43.75 7.25 -42.91
N ARG A 243 42.73 7.71 -43.66
CA ARG A 243 41.31 7.67 -43.27
C ARG A 243 40.85 6.29 -42.79
N ASP A 244 41.32 5.22 -43.42
CA ASP A 244 40.98 3.85 -43.02
C ASP A 244 41.58 3.46 -41.67
N GLN A 245 42.79 3.95 -41.36
CA GLN A 245 43.44 3.78 -40.07
C GLN A 245 42.70 4.55 -38.98
N LYS A 246 42.34 5.82 -39.23
CA LYS A 246 41.49 6.62 -38.33
C LYS A 246 40.17 5.91 -38.01
N ARG A 247 39.48 5.39 -39.04
CA ARG A 247 38.24 4.62 -38.86
C ARG A 247 38.44 3.33 -38.08
N HIS A 248 39.57 2.64 -38.28
CA HIS A 248 39.90 1.42 -37.54
C HIS A 248 40.09 1.72 -36.05
N VAL A 249 40.87 2.76 -35.72
CA VAL A 249 41.14 3.19 -34.35
C VAL A 249 39.85 3.65 -33.66
N GLU A 250 39.05 4.49 -34.30
CA GLU A 250 37.75 4.93 -33.76
C GLU A 250 36.82 3.75 -33.47
N ARG A 251 36.81 2.72 -34.34
CA ARG A 251 36.03 1.50 -34.11
C ARG A 251 36.58 0.67 -32.95
N LYS A 252 37.90 0.54 -32.81
CA LYS A 252 38.54 -0.14 -31.66
C LYS A 252 38.15 0.54 -30.35
N ASN A 253 38.29 1.87 -30.28
CA ASN A 253 37.91 2.67 -29.11
C ASN A 253 36.41 2.58 -28.82
N ALA A 254 35.55 2.72 -29.84
CA ALA A 254 34.11 2.59 -29.67
C ALA A 254 33.70 1.22 -29.10
N ASN A 255 34.36 0.13 -29.53
CA ASN A 255 34.12 -1.20 -28.98
C ASN A 255 34.62 -1.32 -27.53
N ALA A 256 35.78 -0.74 -27.20
CA ALA A 256 36.30 -0.71 -25.84
C ALA A 256 35.37 0.06 -24.88
N ARG A 257 34.88 1.24 -25.29
CA ARG A 257 33.90 2.03 -24.52
C ARG A 257 32.59 1.27 -24.32
N LYS A 258 32.07 0.60 -25.36
CA LYS A 258 30.88 -0.26 -25.24
C LYS A 258 31.08 -1.37 -24.24
N LYS A 259 32.23 -2.05 -24.26
CA LYS A 259 32.58 -3.11 -23.30
C LYS A 259 32.58 -2.57 -21.86
N LYS A 260 33.28 -1.46 -21.61
CA LYS A 260 33.33 -0.82 -20.29
C LYS A 260 31.95 -0.37 -19.81
N LYS A 261 31.10 0.15 -20.69
CA LYS A 261 29.72 0.52 -20.36
C LYS A 261 28.87 -0.70 -19.98
N VAL A 262 29.05 -1.84 -20.66
CA VAL A 262 28.38 -3.09 -20.29
C VAL A 262 28.87 -3.58 -18.92
N GLU A 263 30.17 -3.53 -18.67
CA GLU A 263 30.78 -3.92 -17.39
C GLU A 263 30.30 -3.01 -16.23
N ASP A 264 30.24 -1.69 -16.43
CA ASP A 264 29.74 -0.75 -15.43
C ASP A 264 28.25 -0.96 -15.14
N ASN A 265 27.43 -1.18 -16.17
CA ASN A 265 26.02 -1.51 -15.97
C ASN A 265 25.84 -2.84 -15.21
N ALA A 266 26.69 -3.84 -15.46
CA ALA A 266 26.67 -5.10 -14.73
C ALA A 266 27.12 -4.91 -13.27
N ARG A 267 28.16 -4.10 -13.04
CA ARG A 267 28.64 -3.72 -11.70
C ARG A 267 27.54 -3.01 -10.90
N LEU A 268 26.85 -2.03 -11.50
CA LEU A 268 25.78 -1.29 -10.84
C LEU A 268 24.58 -2.20 -10.51
N ARG A 269 24.20 -3.12 -11.40
CA ARG A 269 23.16 -4.12 -11.11
C ARG A 269 23.53 -5.00 -9.93
N LYS A 270 24.76 -5.53 -9.91
CA LYS A 270 25.25 -6.32 -8.79
C LYS A 270 25.23 -5.53 -7.47
N LEU A 271 25.64 -4.27 -7.51
CA LEU A 271 25.60 -3.36 -6.36
C LEU A 271 24.17 -3.17 -5.84
N LEU A 272 23.21 -3.02 -6.75
CA LEU A 272 21.79 -2.86 -6.42
C LEU A 272 21.18 -4.15 -5.83
N ASP A 273 21.57 -5.31 -6.36
CA ASP A 273 21.14 -6.62 -5.85
C ASP A 273 21.72 -6.90 -4.46
N ASP A 274 23.00 -6.57 -4.24
CA ASP A 274 23.65 -6.68 -2.93
C ASP A 274 22.99 -5.74 -1.90
N ALA A 275 22.61 -4.52 -2.33
CA ALA A 275 21.84 -3.61 -1.49
C ALA A 275 20.45 -4.18 -1.19
N SER A 276 19.65 -4.53 -2.19
CA SER A 276 18.27 -5.02 -1.99
C SER A 276 18.20 -6.29 -1.14
N ALA A 277 19.18 -7.19 -1.26
CA ALA A 277 19.29 -8.38 -0.41
C ALA A 277 19.60 -8.05 1.07
N GLY A 278 20.37 -6.98 1.29
CA GLY A 278 20.72 -6.48 2.61
C GLY A 278 19.61 -5.67 3.29
N ASP A 279 18.72 -5.04 2.52
CA ASP A 279 17.73 -4.07 3.02
C ASP A 279 16.63 -4.73 3.87
N GLU A 280 16.51 -4.30 5.12
CA GLU A 280 15.50 -4.79 6.06
C GLU A 280 14.09 -4.30 5.72
N ARG A 281 13.95 -3.14 5.07
CA ARG A 281 12.65 -2.58 4.67
C ARG A 281 11.98 -3.47 3.63
N ILE A 282 12.73 -3.89 2.62
CA ILE A 282 12.23 -4.82 1.58
C ILE A 282 11.81 -6.15 2.21
N LYS A 283 12.58 -6.66 3.17
CA LYS A 283 12.20 -7.88 3.91
C LYS A 283 10.90 -7.68 4.67
N ARG A 284 10.73 -6.54 5.34
CA ARG A 284 9.50 -6.18 6.06
C ARG A 284 8.30 -6.11 5.11
N PHE A 285 8.41 -5.38 4.00
CA PHE A 285 7.33 -5.26 3.01
C PHE A 285 6.96 -6.61 2.40
N ARG A 286 7.95 -7.48 2.11
CA ARG A 286 7.69 -8.83 1.62
C ARG A 286 6.96 -9.70 2.66
N GLN A 287 7.34 -9.60 3.93
CA GLN A 287 6.67 -10.31 5.02
C GLN A 287 5.23 -9.81 5.21
N GLU A 288 5.02 -8.50 5.23
CA GLU A 288 3.71 -7.85 5.32
C GLU A 288 2.81 -8.24 4.13
N ALA A 289 3.34 -8.21 2.90
CA ALA A 289 2.61 -8.61 1.70
C ALA A 289 2.24 -10.10 1.71
N ASN A 290 3.15 -10.97 2.14
CA ASN A 290 2.87 -12.40 2.30
C ASN A 290 1.82 -12.65 3.40
N ALA A 291 1.92 -11.96 4.53
CA ALA A 291 0.94 -12.06 5.61
C ALA A 291 -0.44 -11.57 5.17
N ALA A 292 -0.52 -10.45 4.44
CA ALA A 292 -1.77 -9.94 3.88
C ALA A 292 -2.38 -10.91 2.84
N LYS A 293 -1.55 -11.51 1.98
CA LYS A 293 -1.99 -12.51 1.01
C LYS A 293 -2.51 -13.78 1.71
N ASN A 294 -1.80 -14.26 2.73
CA ASN A 294 -2.21 -15.43 3.51
C ASN A 294 -3.50 -15.16 4.29
N LYS A 295 -3.62 -13.97 4.91
CA LYS A 295 -4.85 -13.54 5.58
C LYS A 295 -6.02 -13.50 4.61
N LYS A 296 -5.86 -12.88 3.43
CA LYS A 296 -6.89 -12.86 2.38
C LYS A 296 -7.29 -14.27 1.92
N LYS A 297 -6.33 -15.19 1.83
CA LYS A 297 -6.59 -16.59 1.50
C LYS A 297 -7.38 -17.29 2.62
N ALA A 298 -6.98 -17.12 3.87
CA ALA A 298 -7.65 -17.68 5.04
C ALA A 298 -9.08 -17.12 5.19
N ASP A 299 -9.27 -15.82 5.00
CA ASP A 299 -10.59 -15.17 5.05
C ASP A 299 -11.50 -15.71 3.93
N LYS A 300 -10.96 -15.94 2.73
CA LYS A 300 -11.69 -16.56 1.61
C LYS A 300 -12.06 -18.02 1.92
N GLU A 301 -11.12 -18.81 2.41
CA GLU A 301 -11.35 -20.21 2.80
C GLU A 301 -12.38 -20.32 3.95
N ALA A 302 -12.34 -19.42 4.93
CA ALA A 302 -13.31 -19.35 6.02
C ALA A 302 -14.71 -18.94 5.52
N ALA A 303 -14.79 -17.96 4.61
CA ALA A 303 -16.05 -17.55 3.99
C ALA A 303 -16.66 -18.69 3.14
N GLU A 304 -15.84 -19.42 2.40
CA GLU A 304 -16.27 -20.58 1.61
C GLU A 304 -16.74 -21.74 2.52
N LYS A 305 -15.99 -22.03 3.60
CA LYS A 305 -16.40 -23.04 4.58
C LYS A 305 -17.72 -22.67 5.26
N LYS A 306 -17.88 -21.40 5.66
CA LYS A 306 -19.14 -20.91 6.24
C LYS A 306 -20.30 -20.99 5.25
N ALA A 307 -20.09 -20.67 3.97
CA ALA A 307 -21.12 -20.80 2.93
C ALA A 307 -21.52 -22.27 2.69
N ILE A 308 -20.56 -23.20 2.74
CA ILE A 308 -20.83 -24.64 2.64
C ILE A 308 -21.63 -25.11 3.88
N GLU A 309 -21.21 -24.71 5.08
CA GLU A 309 -21.92 -25.04 6.33
C GLU A 309 -23.34 -24.46 6.35
N ASP A 310 -23.53 -23.20 5.94
CA ASP A 310 -24.85 -22.55 5.85
C ASP A 310 -25.73 -23.24 4.79
N THR A 311 -25.17 -23.67 3.66
CA THR A 311 -25.91 -24.41 2.62
C THR A 311 -26.31 -25.80 3.11
N LYS A 312 -25.41 -26.49 3.81
CA LYS A 312 -25.68 -27.80 4.40
C LYS A 312 -26.74 -27.68 5.51
N ALA A 313 -26.61 -26.70 6.40
CA ALA A 313 -27.59 -26.43 7.46
C ALA A 313 -28.97 -26.10 6.90
N LYS A 314 -29.05 -25.33 5.79
CA LYS A 314 -30.33 -25.08 5.10
C LYS A 314 -30.93 -26.36 4.52
N LYS A 315 -30.14 -27.20 3.85
CA LYS A 315 -30.62 -28.49 3.32
C LYS A 315 -31.07 -29.44 4.42
N ASP A 316 -30.29 -29.56 5.49
CA ASP A 316 -30.62 -30.41 6.64
C ASP A 316 -31.89 -29.90 7.34
N ALA A 317 -32.07 -28.58 7.47
CA ALA A 317 -33.28 -27.98 8.03
C ALA A 317 -34.52 -28.17 7.13
N GLU A 318 -34.36 -28.05 5.81
CA GLU A 318 -35.44 -28.31 4.85
C GLU A 318 -35.85 -29.78 4.85
N GLU A 319 -34.89 -30.70 4.85
CA GLU A 319 -35.17 -32.14 4.91
C GLU A 319 -35.83 -32.52 6.23
N GLN A 320 -35.39 -31.95 7.36
CA GLN A 320 -36.03 -32.15 8.65
C GLN A 320 -37.46 -31.61 8.67
N ALA A 321 -37.71 -30.41 8.11
CA ALA A 321 -39.05 -29.85 8.01
C ALA A 321 -39.98 -30.72 7.13
N VAL A 322 -39.46 -31.31 6.05
CA VAL A 322 -40.22 -32.27 5.21
C VAL A 322 -40.56 -33.53 6.00
N ARG A 323 -39.61 -34.12 6.73
CA ARG A 323 -39.86 -35.31 7.56
C ARG A 323 -40.88 -35.03 8.67
N ASP A 324 -40.76 -33.88 9.34
CA ASP A 324 -41.66 -33.47 10.40
C ASP A 324 -43.09 -33.21 9.86
N ALA A 325 -43.21 -32.60 8.67
CA ALA A 325 -44.49 -32.41 8.00
C ALA A 325 -45.13 -33.74 7.55
N GLU A 326 -44.33 -34.69 7.04
CA GLU A 326 -44.83 -36.02 6.65
C GLU A 326 -45.26 -36.85 7.88
N ALA A 327 -44.51 -36.77 8.98
CA ALA A 327 -44.87 -37.41 10.25
C ALA A 327 -46.18 -36.82 10.82
N ALA A 328 -46.34 -35.49 10.79
CA ALA A 328 -47.57 -34.83 11.19
C ALA A 328 -48.76 -35.23 10.30
N ALA A 329 -48.60 -35.22 8.98
CA ALA A 329 -49.65 -35.62 8.04
C ALA A 329 -50.06 -37.10 8.21
N LYS A 330 -49.10 -37.99 8.55
CA LYS A 330 -49.40 -39.39 8.87
C LYS A 330 -50.18 -39.51 10.18
N ALA A 331 -49.78 -38.79 11.22
CA ALA A 331 -50.50 -38.76 12.49
C ALA A 331 -51.95 -38.23 12.34
N ASP A 332 -52.14 -37.19 11.51
CA ASP A 332 -53.46 -36.64 11.18
C ASP A 332 -54.33 -37.64 10.40
N ARG A 333 -53.76 -38.36 9.44
CA ARG A 333 -54.48 -39.41 8.70
C ARG A 333 -54.90 -40.57 9.60
N ASP A 334 -54.03 -41.00 10.50
CA ASP A 334 -54.32 -42.12 11.42
C ASP A 334 -55.34 -41.72 12.48
N SER A 335 -55.31 -40.49 12.99
CA SER A 335 -56.33 -39.96 13.90
C SER A 335 -57.68 -39.77 13.18
N ALA A 336 -57.70 -39.25 11.96
CA ALA A 336 -58.91 -39.12 11.15
C ALA A 336 -59.58 -40.47 10.84
N LYS A 337 -58.79 -41.51 10.56
CA LYS A 337 -59.32 -42.88 10.38
C LYS A 337 -59.97 -43.42 11.66
N LYS A 338 -59.29 -43.29 12.81
CA LYS A 338 -59.84 -43.71 14.11
C LYS A 338 -61.14 -42.98 14.45
N ASN A 339 -61.18 -41.66 14.24
CA ASN A 339 -62.36 -40.85 14.51
C ASN A 339 -63.55 -41.22 13.59
N LYS A 340 -63.29 -41.50 12.31
CA LYS A 340 -64.33 -41.95 11.36
C LYS A 340 -64.89 -43.33 11.71
N GLU A 341 -64.05 -44.24 12.19
CA GLU A 341 -64.48 -45.58 12.63
C GLU A 341 -65.29 -45.52 13.93
N ALA A 342 -64.86 -44.71 14.91
CA ALA A 342 -65.59 -44.46 16.14
C ALA A 342 -66.99 -43.86 15.86
N ALA A 343 -67.08 -42.87 14.97
CA ALA A 343 -68.36 -42.27 14.58
C ALA A 343 -69.33 -43.27 13.92
N LYS A 344 -68.83 -44.15 13.03
CA LYS A 344 -69.66 -45.21 12.42
C LYS A 344 -70.20 -46.20 13.46
N ASN A 345 -69.38 -46.56 14.45
CA ASN A 345 -69.78 -47.47 15.51
C ASN A 345 -70.80 -46.84 16.46
N ALA A 346 -70.66 -45.54 16.77
CA ALA A 346 -71.63 -44.78 17.55
C ALA A 346 -73.02 -44.73 16.88
N VAL A 347 -73.07 -44.39 15.58
CA VAL A 347 -74.34 -44.37 14.81
C VAL A 347 -75.02 -45.74 14.79
N LYS A 348 -74.26 -46.83 14.59
CA LYS A 348 -74.82 -48.20 14.65
C LYS A 348 -75.42 -48.54 16.01
N LYS A 349 -74.76 -48.12 17.10
CA LYS A 349 -75.25 -48.32 18.47
C LYS A 349 -76.56 -47.54 18.70
N ASN A 350 -76.61 -46.28 18.27
CA ASN A 350 -77.79 -45.43 18.46
C ASN A 350 -79.00 -45.94 17.66
N LYS A 351 -78.81 -46.41 16.41
CA LYS A 351 -79.88 -47.05 15.62
C LYS A 351 -80.47 -48.28 16.31
N ARG A 352 -79.64 -49.10 16.98
CA ARG A 352 -80.11 -50.27 17.74
C ARG A 352 -80.94 -49.87 18.94
N ILE A 353 -80.54 -48.82 19.67
CA ILE A 353 -81.29 -48.30 20.82
C ILE A 353 -82.67 -47.82 20.37
N LEU A 354 -82.75 -47.09 19.25
CA LEU A 354 -84.01 -46.61 18.68
C LEU A 354 -84.99 -47.76 18.35
N LYS A 355 -84.52 -48.78 17.62
CA LYS A 355 -85.36 -49.97 17.31
C LYS A 355 -85.71 -50.78 18.56
N GLY A 356 -84.78 -50.85 19.52
CA GLY A 356 -85.00 -51.52 20.81
C GLY A 356 -86.11 -50.86 21.61
N SER A 357 -86.16 -49.52 21.65
CA SER A 357 -87.15 -48.79 22.46
C SER A 357 -88.60 -49.12 22.11
N VAL A 358 -88.94 -49.24 20.82
CA VAL A 358 -90.31 -49.59 20.42
C VAL A 358 -90.64 -51.06 20.68
N LYS A 359 -89.64 -51.94 20.66
CA LYS A 359 -89.80 -53.33 21.09
C LYS A 359 -90.05 -53.41 22.60
N ASP A 360 -89.30 -52.65 23.39
CA ASP A 360 -89.46 -52.58 24.85
C ASP A 360 -90.83 -51.99 25.24
N ALA A 361 -91.40 -51.14 24.39
CA ALA A 361 -92.77 -50.62 24.50
C ALA A 361 -93.86 -51.57 23.96
N ASN A 362 -93.54 -52.84 23.65
CA ASN A 362 -94.44 -53.81 23.01
C ASN A 362 -95.08 -53.28 21.71
N TYR A 363 -94.34 -52.48 20.94
CA TYR A 363 -94.82 -51.79 19.73
C TYR A 363 -96.09 -50.96 19.96
N PHE A 364 -96.29 -50.51 21.21
CA PHE A 364 -97.47 -49.78 21.69
C PHE A 364 -98.80 -50.56 21.59
N ALA A 365 -98.74 -51.88 21.46
CA ALA A 365 -99.92 -52.76 21.47
C ALA A 365 -100.36 -53.12 22.91
N SER A 366 -101.67 -53.21 23.14
CA SER A 366 -102.27 -53.59 24.43
C SER A 366 -102.32 -55.10 24.69
N GLY A 367 -101.80 -55.93 23.76
CA GLY A 367 -101.78 -57.39 23.81
C GLY A 367 -100.62 -57.95 22.96
N GLU A 368 -100.75 -59.17 22.42
CA GLU A 368 -99.74 -59.71 21.51
C GLU A 368 -99.76 -58.93 20.18
N PRO A 369 -98.66 -58.27 19.79
CA PRO A 369 -98.64 -57.41 18.61
C PRO A 369 -98.71 -58.25 17.34
N SER A 370 -99.56 -57.85 16.39
CA SER A 370 -99.60 -58.51 15.08
C SER A 370 -98.34 -58.19 14.27
N ALA A 371 -97.93 -59.09 13.38
CA ALA A 371 -96.76 -58.86 12.52
C ALA A 371 -96.88 -57.56 11.70
N THR A 372 -98.10 -57.18 11.31
CA THR A 372 -98.38 -55.93 10.60
C THR A 372 -98.15 -54.69 11.47
N ASP A 373 -98.52 -54.72 12.75
CA ASP A 373 -98.33 -53.59 13.66
C ASP A 373 -96.84 -53.38 13.98
N VAL A 374 -96.09 -54.48 14.15
CA VAL A 374 -94.63 -54.45 14.33
C VAL A 374 -93.95 -53.81 13.13
N ASP A 375 -94.33 -54.20 11.91
CA ASP A 375 -93.74 -53.67 10.68
C ASP A 375 -94.05 -52.19 10.47
N LEU A 376 -95.28 -51.74 10.79
CA LEU A 376 -95.65 -50.33 10.69
C LEU A 376 -94.88 -49.46 11.70
N VAL A 377 -94.77 -49.90 12.97
CA VAL A 377 -94.03 -49.17 14.00
C VAL A 377 -92.53 -49.12 13.71
N LEU A 378 -91.93 -50.24 13.26
CA LEU A 378 -90.53 -50.26 12.86
C LEU A 378 -90.28 -49.45 11.58
N GLY A 379 -91.24 -49.43 10.65
CA GLY A 379 -91.20 -48.61 9.44
C GLY A 379 -91.17 -47.12 9.76
N ASP A 380 -92.01 -46.66 10.70
CA ASP A 380 -92.00 -45.26 11.16
C ASP A 380 -90.70 -44.93 11.91
N VAL A 381 -90.15 -45.87 12.70
CA VAL A 381 -88.83 -45.69 13.33
C VAL A 381 -87.72 -45.57 12.29
N ASP A 382 -87.74 -46.38 11.23
CA ASP A 382 -86.77 -46.32 10.15
C ASP A 382 -86.92 -45.03 9.32
N LEU A 383 -88.15 -44.55 9.14
CA LEU A 383 -88.42 -43.25 8.52
C LEU A 383 -87.79 -42.12 9.34
N VAL A 384 -88.03 -42.09 10.65
CA VAL A 384 -87.43 -41.09 11.56
C VAL A 384 -85.91 -41.20 11.56
N GLN A 385 -85.33 -42.41 11.60
CA GLN A 385 -83.89 -42.64 11.48
C GLN A 385 -83.29 -42.11 10.17
N GLY A 386 -84.06 -42.10 9.09
CA GLY A 386 -83.65 -41.54 7.80
C GLY A 386 -83.71 -40.01 7.72
N LYS A 387 -84.34 -39.34 8.69
CA LYS A 387 -84.53 -37.88 8.72
C LYS A 387 -83.64 -37.15 9.74
N ILE A 388 -83.01 -37.88 10.65
CA ILE A 388 -82.13 -37.32 11.70
C ILE A 388 -80.66 -37.56 11.37
N ASP A 389 -79.80 -36.59 11.70
CA ASP A 389 -78.35 -36.75 11.62
C ASP A 389 -77.78 -37.56 12.80
N ALA A 390 -76.47 -37.80 12.82
CA ALA A 390 -75.82 -38.64 13.84
C ALA A 390 -75.94 -38.07 15.26
N ASP A 391 -75.93 -36.74 15.41
CA ASP A 391 -76.00 -36.05 16.70
C ASP A 391 -77.44 -36.01 17.20
N GLU A 392 -78.40 -35.71 16.31
CA GLU A 392 -79.83 -35.84 16.57
C GLU A 392 -80.20 -37.28 16.97
N MET A 393 -79.61 -38.27 16.29
CA MET A 393 -79.79 -39.70 16.59
C MET A 393 -79.19 -40.10 17.93
N ALA A 394 -78.03 -39.55 18.31
CA ALA A 394 -77.43 -39.77 19.63
C ALA A 394 -78.28 -39.14 20.74
N ALA A 395 -78.79 -37.93 20.53
CA ALA A 395 -79.65 -37.25 21.48
C ALA A 395 -80.98 -38.01 21.68
N LEU A 396 -81.60 -38.48 20.60
CA LEU A 396 -82.83 -39.28 20.67
C LEU A 396 -82.58 -40.65 21.32
N ALA A 397 -81.52 -41.35 20.93
CA ALA A 397 -81.12 -42.59 21.58
C ALA A 397 -80.84 -42.39 23.07
N GLY A 398 -80.20 -41.29 23.46
CA GLY A 398 -79.95 -40.95 24.88
C GLY A 398 -81.22 -40.75 25.68
N LYS A 399 -82.26 -40.15 25.08
CA LYS A 399 -83.57 -39.96 25.72
C LYS A 399 -84.37 -41.27 25.85
N LEU A 400 -84.20 -42.20 24.91
CA LEU A 400 -84.92 -43.48 24.88
C LEU A 400 -84.19 -44.60 25.64
N ASN A 401 -82.88 -44.48 25.81
CA ASN A 401 -82.06 -45.51 26.43
C ASN A 401 -82.42 -45.69 27.92
N GLY A 402 -82.88 -46.89 28.29
CA GLY A 402 -83.24 -47.22 29.67
C GLY A 402 -84.69 -46.94 30.05
N LEU A 403 -85.51 -46.40 29.14
CA LEU A 403 -86.95 -46.32 29.34
C LEU A 403 -87.60 -47.70 29.12
N THR A 404 -88.53 -48.07 29.99
CA THR A 404 -89.27 -49.35 29.92
C THR A 404 -90.78 -49.17 29.93
N VAL A 405 -91.26 -47.95 30.16
CA VAL A 405 -92.69 -47.62 30.21
C VAL A 405 -93.15 -47.18 28.82
N ALA A 406 -94.08 -47.94 28.23
CA ALA A 406 -94.56 -47.71 26.86
C ALA A 406 -95.09 -46.29 26.63
N GLY A 407 -95.79 -45.70 27.61
CA GLY A 407 -96.30 -44.32 27.51
C GLY A 407 -95.19 -43.26 27.47
N GLU A 408 -94.10 -43.45 28.21
CA GLU A 408 -92.96 -42.53 28.21
C GLU A 408 -92.15 -42.66 26.92
N ILE A 409 -91.93 -43.89 26.46
CA ILE A 409 -91.28 -44.17 25.17
C ILE A 409 -92.10 -43.53 24.04
N LYS A 410 -93.42 -43.69 24.07
CA LYS A 410 -94.31 -43.07 23.07
C LYS A 410 -94.20 -41.55 23.11
N ALA A 411 -94.24 -40.93 24.30
CA ALA A 411 -94.11 -39.48 24.43
C ALA A 411 -92.79 -38.92 23.86
N VAL A 412 -91.67 -39.64 24.05
CA VAL A 412 -90.37 -39.25 23.48
C VAL A 412 -90.39 -39.36 21.95
N TRP A 413 -90.96 -40.43 21.39
CA TRP A 413 -91.12 -40.58 19.94
C TRP A 413 -92.07 -39.53 19.35
N SER A 414 -93.21 -39.27 19.98
CA SER A 414 -94.17 -38.27 19.52
C SER A 414 -93.59 -36.85 19.57
N ALA A 415 -92.80 -36.52 20.61
CA ALA A 415 -92.11 -35.25 20.72
C ALA A 415 -91.05 -35.07 19.60
N GLU A 416 -90.34 -36.14 19.26
CA GLU A 416 -89.36 -36.11 18.18
C GLU A 416 -90.01 -36.02 16.79
N VAL A 417 -91.08 -36.78 16.56
CA VAL A 417 -91.87 -36.68 15.32
C VAL A 417 -92.42 -35.27 15.17
N LYS A 418 -92.94 -34.67 16.25
CA LYS A 418 -93.40 -33.28 16.24
C LYS A 418 -92.26 -32.31 15.89
N ARG A 419 -91.09 -32.46 16.52
CA ARG A 419 -89.91 -31.64 16.21
C ARG A 419 -89.51 -31.75 14.73
N LEU A 420 -89.56 -32.95 14.16
CA LEU A 420 -89.23 -33.19 12.75
C LEU A 420 -90.26 -32.61 11.79
N VAL A 421 -91.54 -32.62 12.17
CA VAL A 421 -92.62 -31.97 11.44
C VAL A 421 -92.46 -30.45 11.49
N ASP A 422 -92.21 -29.88 12.68
CA ASP A 422 -91.96 -28.44 12.86
C ASP A 422 -90.72 -27.96 12.10
N ALA A 423 -89.70 -28.81 11.98
CA ALA A 423 -88.49 -28.56 11.21
C ALA A 423 -88.64 -28.83 9.69
N GLY A 424 -89.82 -29.26 9.23
CA GLY A 424 -90.10 -29.57 7.82
C GLY A 424 -89.39 -30.80 7.26
N LYS A 425 -88.79 -31.64 8.13
CA LYS A 425 -88.07 -32.87 7.73
C LYS A 425 -89.01 -34.07 7.54
N LEU A 426 -90.23 -34.02 8.08
CA LEU A 426 -91.25 -35.07 8.05
C LEU A 426 -92.62 -34.41 7.86
N LYS A 427 -93.55 -34.99 7.09
CA LYS A 427 -94.90 -34.40 6.92
C LYS A 427 -95.85 -34.88 8.00
N GLU A 428 -96.84 -34.06 8.33
CA GLU A 428 -97.87 -34.43 9.30
C GLU A 428 -98.58 -35.72 8.86
N GLY A 429 -98.57 -36.73 9.73
CA GLY A 429 -99.12 -38.05 9.45
C GLY A 429 -98.23 -39.00 8.63
N GLU A 430 -96.94 -38.73 8.43
CA GLU A 430 -96.02 -39.70 7.82
C GLU A 430 -95.50 -40.76 8.82
N ALA A 431 -95.49 -40.49 10.12
CA ALA A 431 -95.07 -41.43 11.18
C ALA A 431 -96.20 -41.67 12.19
N LYS A 432 -97.37 -42.14 11.72
CA LYS A 432 -98.62 -42.17 12.47
C LYS A 432 -98.61 -43.12 13.67
N THR A 433 -97.82 -44.18 13.62
CA THR A 433 -97.81 -45.20 14.67
C THR A 433 -96.96 -44.81 15.88
N LEU A 434 -96.08 -43.81 15.71
CA LEU A 434 -95.23 -43.26 16.76
C LEU A 434 -95.84 -42.03 17.48
N VAL A 435 -97.02 -41.58 17.04
CA VAL A 435 -97.74 -40.42 17.57
C VAL A 435 -98.98 -40.84 18.35
#